data_AF-A0A1G1GTG6-F1
#
_entry.id   AF-A0A1G1GTG6-F1
#
_cell.length_a   1.000
_cell.length_b   1.000
_cell.length_c   1.000
_cell.angle_alpha   90.00
_cell.angle_beta   90.00
_cell.angle_gamma   90.00
#
_symmetry.space_group_name_H-M   'P 1'
#
loop_
_entity.id
_entity.type
_entity.pdbx_description
1 polymer ?
#
loop_
_entity_poly.entity_id
_entity_poly.type
_entity_poly.pdbx_seq_one_letter_code
_entity_poly.pdbx_strand_id
1 'polypeptide(L)'
;MSSAEDIFESMKRTKNGWGEDDFHTLYTGYGFTCREGKHRFYIHPTYTDLSATVGRHKKLATGYAQHAVKTIEKLLEYKEGEKNDR
;
A
#
# COMPACT_ATOMS: atom_id res chain seq x y z
N MET A 1 -13.57 -8.51 -8.97
CA MET A 1 -12.42 -8.42 -8.05
C MET A 1 -11.57 -7.29 -8.56
N SER A 2 -11.58 -6.12 -7.90
CA SER A 2 -10.63 -5.06 -8.25
C SER A 2 -9.25 -5.58 -7.86
N SER A 3 -8.37 -5.70 -8.84
CA SER A 3 -6.98 -6.07 -8.60
C SER A 3 -6.33 -4.99 -7.73
N ALA A 4 -5.27 -5.32 -6.99
CA ALA A 4 -4.54 -4.31 -6.20
C ALA A 4 -4.04 -3.14 -7.07
N GLU A 5 -3.75 -3.40 -8.35
CA GLU A 5 -3.41 -2.41 -9.36
C GLU A 5 -4.59 -1.46 -9.66
N ASP A 6 -5.81 -1.98 -9.78
CA ASP A 6 -7.02 -1.14 -9.97
C ASP A 6 -7.24 -0.21 -8.77
N ILE A 7 -7.01 -0.71 -7.55
CA ILE A 7 -7.10 0.09 -6.32
C ILE A 7 -6.01 1.16 -6.31
N PHE A 8 -4.78 0.81 -6.68
CA PHE A 8 -3.67 1.75 -6.74
C PHE A 8 -3.94 2.90 -7.73
N GLU A 9 -4.35 2.59 -8.96
CA GLU A 9 -4.67 3.58 -9.98
C GLU A 9 -5.88 4.45 -9.57
N SER A 10 -6.86 3.85 -8.91
CA SER A 10 -8.00 4.59 -8.37
C SER A 10 -7.58 5.51 -7.21
N MET A 11 -6.71 5.06 -6.30
CA MET A 11 -6.15 5.86 -5.20
C MET A 11 -5.29 7.03 -5.69
N LYS A 12 -4.60 6.87 -6.82
CA LYS A 12 -3.85 7.96 -7.48
C LYS A 12 -4.78 9.09 -7.93
N ARG A 13 -5.95 8.73 -8.49
CA ARG A 13 -6.96 9.69 -8.98
C ARG A 13 -7.76 10.32 -7.85
N THR A 14 -8.23 9.49 -6.91
CA THR A 14 -9.09 9.90 -5.80
C THR A 14 -8.41 9.54 -4.50
N LYS A 15 -8.01 10.55 -3.72
CA LYS A 15 -7.25 10.32 -2.47
C LYS A 15 -8.13 10.17 -1.22
N ASN A 16 -9.46 10.24 -1.35
CA ASN A 16 -10.40 10.16 -0.23
C ASN A 16 -11.35 8.96 -0.38
N GLY A 17 -12.05 8.61 0.70
CA GLY A 17 -13.08 7.57 0.67
C GLY A 17 -12.59 6.14 0.89
N TRP A 18 -11.28 5.94 1.05
CA TRP A 18 -10.68 4.62 1.28
C TRP A 18 -10.76 4.19 2.74
N GLY A 19 -11.13 2.93 2.95
CA GLY A 19 -11.20 2.27 4.24
C GLY A 19 -10.05 1.28 4.44
N GLU A 20 -9.95 0.74 5.66
CA GLU A 20 -8.90 -0.22 6.01
C GLU A 20 -8.83 -1.45 5.09
N ASP A 21 -9.98 -1.91 4.56
CA ASP A 21 -10.05 -3.09 3.70
C ASP A 21 -9.48 -2.82 2.29
N ASP A 22 -9.62 -1.58 1.80
CA ASP A 22 -9.01 -1.16 0.53
C ASP A 22 -7.48 -1.15 0.66
N PHE A 23 -6.97 -0.57 1.75
CA PHE A 23 -5.53 -0.60 2.05
C PHE A 23 -5.03 -2.02 2.29
N HIS A 24 -5.81 -2.87 2.93
CA HIS A 24 -5.45 -4.26 3.14
C HIS A 24 -5.29 -5.00 1.81
N THR A 25 -6.27 -4.87 0.93
CA THR A 25 -6.25 -5.49 -0.41
C THR A 25 -5.08 -4.96 -1.23
N LEU A 26 -4.85 -3.65 -1.19
CA LEU A 26 -3.74 -2.99 -1.85
C LEU A 26 -2.37 -3.54 -1.38
N TYR A 27 -2.07 -3.42 -0.08
CA TYR A 27 -0.78 -3.82 0.45
C TYR A 27 -0.52 -5.31 0.30
N THR A 28 -1.49 -6.16 0.61
CA THR A 28 -1.32 -7.63 0.45
C THR A 28 -1.15 -8.03 -1.01
N GLY A 29 -1.85 -7.38 -1.95
CA GLY A 29 -1.68 -7.63 -3.38
C GLY A 29 -0.32 -7.21 -3.92
N TYR A 30 0.31 -6.19 -3.34
CA TYR A 30 1.69 -5.79 -3.65
C TYR A 30 2.77 -6.60 -2.90
N GLY A 31 2.38 -7.59 -2.09
CA GLY A 31 3.28 -8.50 -1.39
C GLY A 31 3.71 -8.05 0.01
N PHE A 32 3.07 -7.05 0.59
CA PHE A 32 3.31 -6.67 1.98
C PHE A 32 2.71 -7.69 2.94
N THR A 33 3.40 -7.93 4.04
CA THR A 33 2.89 -8.75 5.14
C THR A 33 2.14 -7.87 6.13
N CYS A 34 0.90 -8.24 6.45
CA CYS A 34 0.11 -7.60 7.49
C CYS A 34 0.50 -8.16 8.86
N ARG A 35 0.74 -7.28 9.83
CA ARG A 35 0.83 -7.60 11.26
C ARG A 35 -0.29 -6.89 11.99
N GLU A 36 -1.04 -7.67 12.75
CA GLU A 36 -2.17 -7.15 13.53
C GLU A 36 -1.73 -6.64 14.89
N GLY A 37 -2.18 -5.43 15.24
CA GLY A 37 -2.09 -4.84 16.57
C GLY A 37 -3.25 -3.87 16.79
N LYS A 38 -3.04 -2.82 17.62
CA LYS A 38 -4.00 -1.71 17.75
C LYS A 38 -4.31 -1.03 16.41
N HIS A 39 -3.32 -1.02 15.52
CA HIS A 39 -3.42 -0.64 14.11
C HIS A 39 -2.94 -1.82 13.23
N ARG A 40 -3.30 -1.84 11.95
CA ARG A 40 -2.72 -2.79 11.01
C ARG A 40 -1.38 -2.24 10.53
N PHE A 41 -0.32 -3.02 10.66
CA PHE A 41 1.01 -2.64 10.19
C PHE A 41 1.38 -3.50 8.98
N TYR A 42 1.81 -2.86 7.90
CA TYR A 42 2.20 -3.52 6.67
C TYR A 42 3.69 -3.30 6.45
N ILE A 43 4.44 -4.37 6.20
CA ILE A 43 5.88 -4.33 5.92
C ILE A 43 6.16 -5.18 4.69
N HIS A 44 6.96 -4.68 3.75
CA HIS A 44 7.43 -5.51 2.65
C HIS A 44 8.57 -6.43 3.13
N PRO A 45 8.52 -7.75 2.88
CA PRO A 45 9.53 -8.69 3.40
C PRO A 45 10.92 -8.44 2.82
N THR A 46 11.01 -8.01 1.55
CA THR A 46 12.29 -7.69 0.88
C THR A 46 12.80 -6.29 1.19
N TYR A 47 11.90 -5.30 1.25
CA TYR A 47 12.24 -3.88 1.39
C TYR A 47 11.67 -3.37 2.70
N THR A 48 12.39 -3.62 3.79
CA THR A 48 11.89 -3.37 5.15
C THR A 48 11.69 -1.89 5.48
N ASP A 49 12.31 -1.00 4.70
CA ASP A 49 12.10 0.44 4.71
C ASP A 49 10.71 0.83 4.17
N LEU A 50 10.12 -0.01 3.31
CA LEU A 50 8.74 0.11 2.87
C LEU A 50 7.80 -0.49 3.93
N SER A 51 7.25 0.40 4.74
CA SER A 51 6.23 0.06 5.73
C SER A 51 5.11 1.09 5.78
N ALA A 52 3.95 0.66 6.27
CA ALA A 52 2.80 1.53 6.45
C ALA A 52 1.99 1.11 7.67
N THR A 53 1.47 2.11 8.39
CA THR A 53 0.51 1.89 9.48
C THR A 53 -0.86 2.36 9.01
N VAL A 54 -1.88 1.51 9.16
CA VAL A 54 -3.25 1.79 8.76
C VAL A 54 -4.16 1.68 9.98
N GLY A 55 -4.90 2.74 10.26
CA GLY A 55 -5.91 2.75 11.31
C GLY A 55 -7.11 1.85 10.97
N ARG A 56 -7.72 1.23 11.97
CA ARG A 56 -8.92 0.39 11.82
C ARG A 56 -10.18 1.25 11.71
N HIS A 57 -10.30 1.98 10.61
CA HIS A 57 -11.42 2.87 10.36
C HIS A 57 -11.98 2.66 8.95
N LYS A 58 -13.31 2.77 8.82
CA LYS A 58 -14.02 2.65 7.54
C LYS A 58 -13.68 3.77 6.56
N LYS A 59 -13.19 4.90 7.06
CA LYS A 59 -12.80 6.05 6.25
C LYS A 59 -11.55 6.67 6.84
N LEU A 60 -10.47 6.59 6.10
CA LEU A 60 -9.19 7.16 6.50
C LEU A 60 -8.99 8.54 5.86
N ALA A 61 -8.15 9.35 6.51
CA ALA A 61 -7.79 10.65 6.00
C ALA A 61 -7.02 10.53 4.68
N THR A 62 -7.07 11.57 3.84
CA THR A 62 -6.40 11.60 2.53
C THR A 62 -4.90 11.36 2.60
N GLY A 63 -4.27 11.69 3.73
CA GLY A 63 -2.85 11.41 3.98
C GLY A 63 -2.50 9.92 3.93
N TYR A 64 -3.41 9.02 4.31
CA TYR A 64 -3.18 7.57 4.21
C TYR A 64 -3.09 7.11 2.75
N ALA A 65 -4.00 7.60 1.90
CA ALA A 65 -3.96 7.29 0.47
C ALA A 65 -2.70 7.87 -0.19
N GLN A 66 -2.33 9.12 0.14
CA GLN A 66 -1.10 9.72 -0.35
C GLN A 66 0.16 8.94 0.05
N HIS A 67 0.21 8.48 1.31
CA HIS A 67 1.31 7.67 1.80
C HIS A 67 1.36 6.33 1.08
N ALA A 68 0.22 5.63 0.96
CA ALA A 68 0.14 4.34 0.29
C ALA A 68 0.59 4.38 -1.17
N VAL A 69 0.13 5.40 -1.92
CA VAL A 69 0.55 5.61 -3.30
C VAL A 69 2.07 5.76 -3.37
N LYS A 70 2.66 6.65 -2.56
CA LYS A 70 4.12 6.84 -2.54
C LYS A 70 4.90 5.58 -2.16
N THR A 71 4.41 4.81 -1.19
CA THR A 71 5.05 3.56 -0.79
C THR A 71 5.07 2.54 -1.93
N ILE A 72 3.99 2.45 -2.70
CA ILE A 72 3.87 1.51 -3.82
C ILE A 72 4.65 1.98 -5.04
N GLU A 73 4.66 3.28 -5.33
CA GLU A 73 5.52 3.86 -6.38
C GLU A 73 6.98 3.51 -6.12
N LYS A 74 7.46 3.70 -4.88
CA LYS A 74 8.83 3.28 -4.49
C LYS A 74 9.06 1.77 -4.64
N LEU A 75 8.09 0.94 -4.29
CA LEU A 75 8.20 -0.51 -4.48
C LEU A 75 8.38 -0.86 -5.96
N LEU A 76 7.63 -0.20 -6.84
CA LEU A 76 7.72 -0.40 -8.28
C LEU A 76 9.08 0.04 -8.80
N GLU A 77 9.57 1.21 -8.36
CA GLU A 77 10.93 1.69 -8.69
C GLU A 77 12.02 0.70 -8.26
N TYR A 78 11.94 0.13 -7.05
CA TYR A 78 12.89 -0.91 -6.60
C TYR A 78 12.83 -2.17 -7.45
N LYS A 79 11.62 -2.64 -7.79
CA LYS A 79 11.44 -3.81 -8.66
C LYS A 79 11.95 -3.57 -10.07
N GLU A 80 11.84 -2.36 -10.60
CA GLU A 80 12.36 -1.99 -11.91
C GLU A 80 13.89 -1.83 -11.90
N GLY A 81 14.45 -1.21 -10.86
CA GLY A 81 15.89 -1.09 -10.67
C GLY A 81 16.58 -2.45 -10.57
N GLU A 82 16.01 -3.40 -9.81
CA GLU A 82 16.54 -4.77 -9.72
C GLU A 82 16.44 -5.56 -11.03
N LYS A 83 15.45 -5.27 -11.88
CA LYS A 83 15.31 -5.91 -13.20
C LYS A 83 16.35 -5.42 -14.20
N ASN A 84 16.92 -4.23 -14.01
CA ASN A 84 17.88 -3.63 -14.93
C ASN A 84 19.35 -3.96 -14.58
N ASP A 85 19.59 -4.62 -13.45
CA ASP A 85 20.93 -5.01 -12.95
C ASP A 85 21.19 -6.54 -13.03
N ARG A 86 20.39 -7.25 -13.84
CA ARG A 86 20.54 -8.68 -14.18
C ARG A 86 20.55 -8.87 -15.69
#